data_AF-U9W1A8-F1
#
_entry.id   AF-U9W1A8-F1
#
_cell.length_a   1.000
_cell.length_b   1.000
_cell.length_c   1.000
_cell.angle_alpha   90.00
_cell.angle_beta   90.00
_cell.angle_gamma   90.00
#
_symmetry.space_group_name_H-M   'P 1'
#
loop_
_entity.id
_entity.type
_entity.pdbx_description
1 polymer ?
#
loop_
_entity_poly.entity_id
_entity_poly.type
_entity_poly.pdbx_seq_one_letter_code
_entity_poly.pdbx_strand_id
1 'polypeptide(L)'
;MGWPRWLIGIVIGSWVLRILIAWLLPPGFDEAYYFLYTQHWDWSYFDHPVMVALTTALGPWLTGYISPLTIRLGALVLYGVSTGLLYLSARRLFDATVAMWTVAIASLCPLFIFSFGLLAAPDNALILWWSAAAYVATVEFFPKDQSYRPTAKLVLIGLLLGLACLSKYHGFILGLSVVGFCLTSVRHRRALLSPWTGVALLVFFLTLLPLIYWNIQHNWLSFGFHLSTRFDNDTSRLQFNVLNMVGVWLVGIAYLFPSLGFPLWWVSGRSLWQSPKGGLRQRFVLWLGLPIAAGFTLLGGVTHIYPAWPAPGLWSLSLLLASAMTAWSLRTIRRWLVGSALVMAALLLFALGHVVLGTLQRPGGVLPLIAPEVDPTTTMIDVVQLRRLLQDGELGDAIATTDFLVTNEFWLSGYVDMAISPMTSAPVMAFTQDPRGHAIWFTPADWAGTSGLFLTIADYDQSQIRATYVPYFEKFDLLKSVATQRAGGTTETFYIYDVGELRQPYEYPY
;
A
#
# COMPACT_ATOMS: atom_id res chain seq x y z
N MET A 1 -7.03 32.99 12.31
CA MET A 1 -8.11 32.15 12.89
C MET A 1 -7.55 30.77 13.17
N GLY A 2 -7.77 30.24 14.37
CA GLY A 2 -7.41 28.85 14.71
C GLY A 2 -8.38 27.84 14.10
N TRP A 3 -8.05 26.56 14.21
CA TRP A 3 -8.89 25.46 13.73
C TRP A 3 -10.20 25.41 14.56
N PRO A 4 -11.38 25.27 13.94
CA PRO A 4 -12.61 25.12 14.70
C PRO A 4 -12.63 23.76 15.42
N ARG A 5 -13.13 23.71 16.66
CA ARG A 5 -13.09 22.52 17.52
C ARG A 5 -13.64 21.24 16.86
N TRP A 6 -14.71 21.36 16.08
CA TRP A 6 -15.31 20.21 15.38
C TRP A 6 -14.38 19.62 14.31
N LEU A 7 -13.54 20.45 13.68
CA LEU A 7 -12.57 20.00 12.68
C LEU A 7 -11.40 19.28 13.33
N ILE A 8 -10.92 19.81 14.47
CA ILE A 8 -9.94 19.14 15.30
C ILE A 8 -10.47 17.76 15.72
N GLY A 9 -11.74 17.69 16.14
CA GLY A 9 -12.41 16.42 16.47
C GLY A 9 -12.43 15.42 15.31
N ILE A 10 -12.64 15.88 14.07
CA ILE A 10 -12.57 15.01 12.89
C ILE A 10 -11.16 14.46 12.68
N VAL A 11 -10.13 15.31 12.73
CA VAL A 11 -8.75 14.89 12.48
C VAL A 11 -8.26 13.94 13.57
N ILE A 12 -8.47 14.28 14.84
CA ILE A 12 -8.09 13.43 15.98
C ILE A 12 -8.91 12.14 15.97
N GLY A 13 -10.23 12.22 15.77
CA GLY A 13 -11.10 11.04 15.73
C GLY A 13 -10.72 10.08 14.61
N SER A 14 -10.39 10.60 13.42
CA SER A 14 -9.86 9.79 12.32
C SER A 14 -8.51 9.16 12.65
N TRP A 15 -7.61 9.88 13.33
CA TRP A 15 -6.32 9.34 13.75
C TRP A 15 -6.47 8.23 14.80
N VAL A 16 -7.33 8.42 15.79
CA VAL A 16 -7.68 7.39 16.80
C VAL A 16 -8.31 6.16 16.14
N LEU A 17 -9.27 6.37 15.23
CA LEU A 17 -9.91 5.27 14.50
C LEU A 17 -8.89 4.50 13.66
N ARG A 18 -7.95 5.20 13.01
CA ARG A 18 -6.86 4.57 12.26
C ARG A 18 -5.96 3.69 13.14
N ILE A 19 -5.56 4.18 14.30
CA ILE A 19 -4.75 3.39 15.25
C ILE A 19 -5.53 2.16 15.74
N LEU A 20 -6.82 2.34 16.06
CA LEU A 20 -7.68 1.25 16.48
C LEU A 20 -7.78 0.16 15.39
N ILE A 21 -8.00 0.56 14.14
CA ILE A 21 -8.03 -0.38 13.01
C ILE A 21 -6.66 -1.03 12.82
N ALA A 22 -5.56 -0.27 12.84
CA ALA A 22 -4.20 -0.80 12.67
C ALA A 22 -3.85 -1.86 13.73
N TRP A 23 -4.38 -1.68 14.94
CA TRP A 23 -4.16 -2.60 16.05
C TRP A 23 -4.99 -3.89 15.94
N LEU A 24 -6.26 -3.78 15.57
CA LEU A 24 -7.20 -4.89 15.64
C LEU A 24 -7.38 -5.66 14.33
N LEU A 25 -7.18 -5.00 13.18
CA LEU A 25 -7.34 -5.63 11.87
C LEU A 25 -6.20 -6.66 11.67
N PRO A 26 -6.50 -7.94 11.36
CA PRO A 26 -5.45 -8.89 10.97
C PRO A 26 -4.67 -8.38 9.74
N PRO A 27 -3.43 -8.84 9.49
CA PRO A 27 -2.71 -8.48 8.27
C PRO A 27 -3.42 -9.07 7.05
N GLY A 28 -3.32 -8.40 5.91
CA GLY A 28 -3.67 -8.99 4.61
C GLY A 28 -2.48 -9.72 3.98
N PHE A 29 -2.74 -10.41 2.84
CA PHE A 29 -1.73 -11.16 2.09
C PHE A 29 -0.48 -10.33 1.75
N ASP A 30 -0.69 -9.13 1.21
CA ASP A 30 0.40 -8.23 0.83
C ASP A 30 1.22 -7.78 2.06
N GLU A 31 0.57 -7.50 3.19
CA GLU A 31 1.26 -7.05 4.41
C GLU A 31 2.12 -8.17 5.01
N ALA A 32 1.61 -9.39 5.00
CA ALA A 32 2.34 -10.58 5.42
C ALA A 32 3.54 -10.84 4.50
N TYR A 33 3.36 -10.68 3.19
CA TYR A 33 4.45 -10.83 2.23
C TYR A 33 5.53 -9.73 2.38
N TYR A 34 5.12 -8.46 2.53
CA TYR A 34 6.07 -7.36 2.76
C TYR A 34 6.77 -7.43 4.12
N PHE A 35 6.22 -8.17 5.09
CA PHE A 35 6.95 -8.48 6.31
C PHE A 35 8.20 -9.32 6.03
N LEU A 36 8.14 -10.28 5.09
CA LEU A 36 9.33 -11.07 4.70
C LEU A 36 10.45 -10.19 4.14
N TYR A 37 10.13 -9.06 3.50
CA TYR A 37 11.15 -8.13 3.00
C TYR A 37 11.97 -7.54 4.15
N THR A 38 11.38 -7.44 5.34
CA THR A 38 12.07 -6.97 6.56
C THR A 38 13.02 -8.01 7.15
N GLN A 39 12.86 -9.28 6.78
CA GLN A 39 13.75 -10.38 7.13
C GLN A 39 14.86 -10.56 6.08
N HIS A 40 14.57 -10.26 4.82
CA HIS A 40 15.49 -10.39 3.68
C HIS A 40 15.82 -9.02 3.07
N TRP A 41 16.77 -8.29 3.67
CA TRP A 41 17.16 -6.96 3.19
C TRP A 41 17.88 -7.01 1.85
N ASP A 42 17.40 -6.23 0.89
CA ASP A 42 18.04 -6.09 -0.42
C ASP A 42 17.82 -4.68 -1.00
N TRP A 43 18.48 -4.37 -2.12
CA TRP A 43 18.42 -3.07 -2.79
C TRP A 43 17.10 -2.81 -3.52
N SER A 44 16.34 -3.87 -3.83
CA SER A 44 14.98 -3.84 -4.38
C SER A 44 14.34 -5.24 -4.21
N TYR A 45 13.08 -5.39 -4.57
CA TYR A 45 12.38 -6.68 -4.54
C TYR A 45 11.64 -6.94 -5.86
N PHE A 46 11.08 -8.16 -5.95
CA PHE A 46 10.38 -8.67 -7.14
C PHE A 46 9.25 -7.75 -7.62
N ASP A 47 8.33 -7.36 -6.74
CA ASP A 47 7.16 -6.55 -7.11
C ASP A 47 7.33 -5.05 -6.80
N HIS A 48 8.16 -4.69 -5.82
CA HIS A 48 8.29 -3.34 -5.31
C HIS A 48 9.72 -2.96 -4.95
N PRO A 49 10.10 -1.67 -5.09
CA PRO A 49 11.42 -1.23 -4.65
C PRO A 49 11.52 -1.09 -3.12
N VAL A 50 12.74 -0.86 -2.63
CA VAL A 50 13.15 -1.04 -1.23
C VAL A 50 12.33 -0.32 -0.15
N MET A 51 11.66 0.80 -0.47
CA MET A 51 11.02 1.60 0.58
C MET A 51 9.88 0.88 1.30
N VAL A 52 9.19 -0.07 0.66
CA VAL A 52 8.14 -0.83 1.36
C VAL A 52 8.72 -1.62 2.54
N ALA A 53 9.87 -2.28 2.36
CA ALA A 53 10.58 -3.00 3.41
C ALA A 53 10.95 -2.07 4.57
N LEU A 54 11.52 -0.89 4.27
CA LEU A 54 11.87 0.11 5.28
C LEU A 54 10.65 0.61 6.06
N THR A 55 9.52 0.84 5.37
CA THR A 55 8.30 1.29 6.06
C THR A 55 7.67 0.22 6.93
N THR A 56 7.66 -1.04 6.46
CA THR A 56 7.12 -2.18 7.21
C THR A 56 8.00 -2.51 8.42
N ALA A 57 9.33 -2.38 8.28
CA ALA A 57 10.28 -2.69 9.33
C ALA A 57 10.35 -1.65 10.45
N LEU A 58 9.90 -0.40 10.22
CA LEU A 58 10.04 0.68 11.19
C LEU A 58 9.51 0.31 12.58
N GLY A 59 8.32 -0.29 12.65
CA GLY A 59 7.74 -0.67 13.93
C GLY A 59 8.42 -1.88 14.58
N PRO A 60 8.56 -3.03 13.88
CA PRO A 60 9.32 -4.16 14.40
C PRO A 60 10.71 -3.79 14.92
N TRP A 61 11.44 -2.89 14.23
CA TRP A 61 12.74 -2.39 14.69
C TRP A 61 12.66 -1.56 15.97
N LEU A 62 11.64 -0.71 16.11
CA LEU A 62 11.48 0.15 17.28
C LEU A 62 10.97 -0.61 18.50
N THR A 63 10.15 -1.65 18.30
CA THR A 63 9.47 -2.37 19.39
C THR A 63 10.07 -3.73 19.71
N GLY A 64 10.84 -4.32 18.79
CA GLY A 64 11.29 -5.72 18.89
C GLY A 64 10.15 -6.74 18.83
N TYR A 65 8.94 -6.32 18.45
CA TYR A 65 7.73 -7.17 18.49
C TYR A 65 7.00 -7.15 17.15
N ILE A 66 6.50 -8.31 16.71
CA ILE A 66 5.80 -8.49 15.45
C ILE A 66 4.31 -8.67 15.71
N SER A 67 3.52 -7.75 15.16
CA SER A 67 2.07 -7.72 15.26
C SER A 67 1.49 -6.89 14.12
N PRO A 68 0.16 -6.95 13.87
CA PRO A 68 -0.47 -6.09 12.88
C PRO A 68 -0.20 -4.60 13.12
N LEU A 69 -0.18 -4.15 14.38
CA LEU A 69 0.12 -2.76 14.70
C LEU A 69 1.55 -2.38 14.35
N THR A 70 2.52 -3.21 14.72
CA THR A 70 3.94 -2.85 14.60
C THR A 70 4.35 -2.74 13.14
N ILE A 71 3.97 -3.68 12.28
CA ILE A 71 4.27 -3.60 10.84
C ILE A 71 3.63 -2.38 10.15
N ARG A 72 2.58 -1.78 10.74
CA ARG A 72 1.87 -0.60 10.23
C ARG A 72 2.35 0.73 10.82
N LEU A 73 3.27 0.74 11.79
CA LEU A 73 3.75 1.97 12.42
C LEU A 73 4.39 2.94 11.41
N GLY A 74 5.12 2.42 10.41
CA GLY A 74 5.64 3.23 9.31
C GLY A 74 4.53 3.93 8.53
N ALA A 75 3.47 3.20 8.16
CA ALA A 75 2.31 3.76 7.48
C ALA A 75 1.70 4.94 8.25
N LEU A 76 1.45 4.74 9.55
CA LEU A 76 0.82 5.73 10.43
C LEU A 76 1.66 7.00 10.54
N VAL A 77 2.97 6.87 10.75
CA VAL A 77 3.90 7.99 10.89
C VAL A 77 4.04 8.74 9.56
N LEU A 78 4.30 8.03 8.46
CA LEU A 78 4.51 8.64 7.16
C LEU A 78 3.26 9.36 6.66
N TYR A 79 2.07 8.85 6.96
CA TYR A 79 0.83 9.54 6.62
C TYR A 79 0.62 10.83 7.42
N GLY A 80 1.00 10.85 8.70
CA GLY A 80 1.02 12.06 9.51
C GLY A 80 1.94 13.14 8.91
N VAL A 81 3.15 12.76 8.49
CA VAL A 81 4.09 13.69 7.84
C VAL A 81 3.55 14.14 6.47
N SER A 82 2.99 13.22 5.68
CA SER A 82 2.42 13.49 4.36
C SER A 82 1.25 14.48 4.43
N THR A 83 0.33 14.29 5.39
CA THR A 83 -0.77 15.24 5.63
C THR A 83 -0.26 16.62 6.05
N GLY A 84 0.83 16.69 6.84
CA GLY A 84 1.51 17.94 7.17
C GLY A 84 2.09 18.65 5.94
N LEU A 85 2.78 17.92 5.05
CA LEU A 85 3.30 18.46 3.79
C LEU A 85 2.18 18.89 2.84
N LEU A 86 1.07 18.15 2.81
CA LEU A 86 -0.13 18.53 2.07
C LEU A 86 -0.73 19.84 2.60
N TYR A 87 -0.83 20.00 3.93
CA TYR A 87 -1.23 21.25 4.58
C TYR A 87 -0.31 22.41 4.20
N LEU A 88 1.01 22.20 4.25
CA LEU A 88 1.98 23.25 3.90
C LEU A 88 1.89 23.66 2.44
N SER A 89 1.68 22.69 1.54
CA SER A 89 1.45 22.93 0.11
C SER A 89 0.18 23.76 -0.12
N ALA A 90 -0.93 23.35 0.50
CA ALA A 90 -2.20 24.06 0.41
C ALA A 90 -2.11 25.48 0.98
N ARG A 91 -1.46 25.66 2.14
CA ARG A 91 -1.29 26.97 2.78
C ARG A 91 -0.46 27.92 1.94
N ARG A 92 0.56 27.39 1.24
CA ARG A 92 1.41 28.19 0.37
C ARG A 92 0.73 28.57 -0.94
N LEU A 93 0.03 27.62 -1.55
CA LEU A 93 -0.66 27.85 -2.82
C LEU A 93 -1.92 28.70 -2.64
N PHE A 94 -2.60 28.60 -1.51
CA PHE A 94 -3.86 29.29 -1.26
C PHE A 94 -3.75 30.08 0.05
N ASP A 95 -4.31 29.54 1.14
CA ASP A 95 -4.32 30.14 2.46
C ASP A 95 -4.48 29.06 3.55
N ALA A 96 -4.48 29.49 4.82
CA ALA A 96 -4.63 28.59 5.96
C ALA A 96 -6.00 27.90 6.01
N THR A 97 -7.06 28.52 5.48
CA THR A 97 -8.42 27.95 5.46
C THR A 97 -8.50 26.78 4.49
N VAL A 98 -7.97 26.93 3.29
CA VAL A 98 -7.85 25.84 2.31
C VAL A 98 -6.99 24.71 2.86
N ALA A 99 -5.89 25.04 3.55
CA ALA A 99 -5.04 24.04 4.17
C ALA A 99 -5.76 23.20 5.24
N MET A 100 -6.55 23.83 6.10
CA MET A 100 -7.39 23.15 7.09
C MET A 100 -8.41 22.21 6.44
N TRP A 101 -9.10 22.66 5.39
CA TRP A 101 -10.07 21.83 4.67
C TRP A 101 -9.42 20.67 3.93
N THR A 102 -8.22 20.87 3.39
CA THR A 102 -7.44 19.83 2.71
C THR A 102 -7.13 18.68 3.67
N VAL A 103 -6.64 18.98 4.88
CA VAL A 103 -6.37 17.96 5.91
C VAL A 103 -7.64 17.25 6.36
N ALA A 104 -8.77 17.97 6.43
CA ALA A 104 -10.05 17.36 6.78
C ALA A 104 -10.52 16.35 5.74
N ILE A 105 -10.43 16.70 4.45
CA ILE A 105 -10.73 15.78 3.34
C ILE A 105 -9.80 14.57 3.41
N ALA A 106 -8.49 14.80 3.59
CA ALA A 106 -7.51 13.73 3.72
C ALA A 106 -7.81 12.79 4.88
N SER A 107 -8.25 13.33 6.01
CA SER A 107 -8.60 12.56 7.21
C SER A 107 -9.92 11.80 7.09
N LEU A 108 -10.75 12.07 6.09
CA LEU A 108 -12.06 11.44 5.92
C LEU A 108 -12.13 10.47 4.74
N CYS A 109 -11.16 10.53 3.84
CA CYS A 109 -11.15 9.72 2.63
C CYS A 109 -10.61 8.30 2.91
N PRO A 110 -11.41 7.23 2.77
CA PRO A 110 -10.98 5.87 3.08
C PRO A 110 -9.83 5.43 2.19
N LEU A 111 -9.89 5.75 0.90
CA LEU A 111 -8.80 5.44 -0.01
C LEU A 111 -7.46 5.97 0.51
N PHE A 112 -7.40 7.21 0.99
CA PHE A 112 -6.17 7.77 1.53
C PHE A 112 -5.80 7.14 2.87
N ILE A 113 -6.77 6.87 3.74
CA ILE A 113 -6.54 6.20 5.01
C ILE A 113 -5.92 4.81 4.79
N PHE A 114 -6.56 3.95 4.00
CA PHE A 114 -6.16 2.58 3.79
C PHE A 114 -4.88 2.45 2.95
N SER A 115 -4.80 3.19 1.83
CA SER A 115 -3.66 3.07 0.92
C SER A 115 -2.39 3.75 1.44
N PHE A 116 -2.50 4.83 2.21
CA PHE A 116 -1.32 5.62 2.59
C PHE A 116 -0.95 5.57 4.07
N GLY A 117 -1.94 5.31 4.93
CA GLY A 117 -1.81 5.58 6.37
C GLY A 117 -2.31 4.49 7.29
N LEU A 118 -2.54 3.29 6.77
CA LEU A 118 -3.01 2.17 7.57
C LEU A 118 -2.31 0.88 7.20
N LEU A 119 -2.48 0.39 5.97
CA LEU A 119 -1.90 -0.88 5.55
C LEU A 119 -0.41 -0.72 5.28
N ALA A 120 0.39 -1.75 5.60
CA ALA A 120 1.79 -1.80 5.17
C ALA A 120 1.84 -1.99 3.65
N ALA A 121 2.22 -0.94 2.92
CA ALA A 121 2.15 -0.91 1.46
C ALA A 121 3.22 0.03 0.88
N PRO A 122 3.65 -0.19 -0.38
CA PRO A 122 4.59 0.71 -1.07
C PRO A 122 4.07 2.14 -1.19
N ASP A 123 2.74 2.31 -1.18
CA ASP A 123 2.05 3.59 -1.26
C ASP A 123 2.33 4.53 -0.06
N ASN A 124 2.77 3.97 1.08
CA ASN A 124 3.06 4.72 2.31
C ASN A 124 4.24 5.68 2.11
N ALA A 125 5.37 5.15 1.65
CA ALA A 125 6.54 5.95 1.33
C ALA A 125 6.32 6.78 0.07
N LEU A 126 5.56 6.26 -0.91
CA LEU A 126 5.24 7.01 -2.13
C LEU A 126 4.56 8.33 -1.78
N ILE A 127 3.52 8.31 -0.92
CA ILE A 127 2.77 9.53 -0.63
C ILE A 127 3.59 10.57 0.15
N LEU A 128 4.55 10.12 0.96
CA LEU A 128 5.49 10.99 1.66
C LEU A 128 6.33 11.74 0.66
N TRP A 129 7.03 11.01 -0.20
CA TRP A 129 7.96 11.60 -1.17
C TRP A 129 7.21 12.40 -2.24
N TRP A 130 6.02 11.97 -2.62
CA TRP A 130 5.10 12.72 -3.48
C TRP A 130 4.72 14.06 -2.84
N SER A 131 4.29 14.06 -1.59
CA SER A 131 3.88 15.27 -0.87
C SER A 131 5.07 16.19 -0.60
N ALA A 132 6.25 15.63 -0.33
CA ALA A 132 7.49 16.38 -0.16
C ALA A 132 7.93 17.06 -1.47
N ALA A 133 7.95 16.32 -2.58
CA ALA A 133 8.27 16.85 -3.89
C ALA A 133 7.27 17.94 -4.31
N ALA A 134 5.97 17.70 -4.11
CA ALA A 134 4.92 18.68 -4.35
C ALA A 134 5.12 19.94 -3.51
N TYR A 135 5.41 19.80 -2.20
CA TYR A 135 5.67 20.93 -1.32
C TYR A 135 6.89 21.74 -1.77
N VAL A 136 8.03 21.09 -2.04
CA VAL A 136 9.24 21.78 -2.52
C VAL A 136 8.98 22.46 -3.86
N ALA A 137 8.22 21.84 -4.77
CA ALA A 137 7.77 22.45 -6.02
C ALA A 137 6.88 23.69 -5.78
N THR A 138 6.02 23.69 -4.75
CA THR A 138 5.28 24.90 -4.36
C THR A 138 6.22 26.01 -3.88
N VAL A 139 7.30 25.64 -3.18
CA VAL A 139 8.31 26.60 -2.69
C VAL A 139 9.11 27.19 -3.84
N GLU A 140 9.47 26.37 -4.81
CA GLU A 140 10.24 26.76 -5.98
C GLU A 140 9.45 27.63 -6.96
N PHE A 141 8.26 27.18 -7.39
CA PHE A 141 7.52 27.84 -8.46
C PHE A 141 6.64 29.00 -7.98
N PHE A 142 6.32 29.04 -6.68
CA PHE A 142 5.53 30.12 -6.09
C PHE A 142 6.33 30.82 -4.98
N PRO A 143 7.42 31.54 -5.33
CA PRO A 143 8.19 32.30 -4.36
C PRO A 143 7.40 33.55 -3.93
N LYS A 144 7.79 34.16 -2.80
CA LYS A 144 7.08 35.32 -2.25
C LYS A 144 7.29 36.58 -3.09
N ASP A 145 8.47 36.70 -3.69
CA ASP A 145 8.76 37.71 -4.70
C ASP A 145 8.12 37.32 -6.04
N GLN A 146 7.53 38.30 -6.73
CA GLN A 146 6.76 38.01 -7.94
C GLN A 146 7.65 37.65 -9.15
N SER A 147 8.97 37.61 -9.04
CA SER A 147 9.88 37.18 -10.10
C SER A 147 10.37 35.74 -9.89
N TYR A 148 9.98 34.81 -10.77
CA TYR A 148 10.49 33.44 -10.70
C TYR A 148 11.89 33.33 -11.32
N ARG A 149 12.81 32.73 -10.56
CA ARG A 149 14.13 32.30 -11.02
C ARG A 149 14.37 30.87 -10.51
N PRO A 150 14.83 29.94 -11.37
CA PRO A 150 15.17 28.58 -10.96
C PRO A 150 16.23 28.58 -9.87
N THR A 151 16.06 27.77 -8.84
CA THR A 151 17.00 27.63 -7.71
C THR A 151 17.44 26.18 -7.53
N ALA A 152 18.41 25.96 -6.64
CA ALA A 152 18.88 24.63 -6.26
C ALA A 152 17.78 23.70 -5.71
N LYS A 153 16.60 24.22 -5.35
CA LYS A 153 15.45 23.38 -4.95
C LYS A 153 14.99 22.42 -6.03
N LEU A 154 15.28 22.70 -7.31
CA LEU A 154 15.05 21.73 -8.39
C LEU A 154 15.83 20.43 -8.17
N VAL A 155 17.05 20.50 -7.60
CA VAL A 155 17.84 19.31 -7.25
C VAL A 155 17.16 18.49 -6.17
N LEU A 156 16.63 19.17 -5.15
CA LEU A 156 15.85 18.50 -4.10
C LEU A 156 14.57 17.88 -4.66
N ILE A 157 13.90 18.52 -5.63
CA ILE A 157 12.76 17.90 -6.33
C ILE A 157 13.21 16.62 -7.06
N GLY A 158 14.35 16.65 -7.76
CA GLY A 158 14.92 15.46 -8.41
C GLY A 158 15.18 14.31 -7.44
N LEU A 159 15.82 14.59 -6.29
CA LEU A 159 16.02 13.62 -5.22
C LEU A 159 14.69 13.02 -4.72
N LEU A 160 13.72 13.87 -4.38
CA LEU A 160 12.43 13.42 -3.84
C LEU A 160 11.62 12.62 -4.87
N LEU A 161 11.73 12.95 -6.15
CA LEU A 161 11.14 12.15 -7.24
C LEU A 161 11.81 10.78 -7.36
N GLY A 162 13.13 10.70 -7.18
CA GLY A 162 13.87 9.44 -7.16
C GLY A 162 13.42 8.56 -5.99
N LEU A 163 13.29 9.15 -4.80
CA LEU A 163 12.77 8.47 -3.61
C LEU A 163 11.31 8.01 -3.78
N ALA A 164 10.46 8.81 -4.45
CA ALA A 164 9.10 8.39 -4.79
C ALA A 164 9.09 7.16 -5.73
N CYS A 165 10.01 7.11 -6.70
CA CYS A 165 10.17 5.95 -7.58
C CYS A 165 10.74 4.73 -6.85
N LEU A 166 11.60 4.91 -5.85
CA LEU A 166 12.05 3.85 -4.92
C LEU A 166 10.95 3.39 -3.95
N SER A 167 9.79 4.03 -3.94
CA SER A 167 8.60 3.50 -3.25
C SER A 167 7.71 2.72 -4.19
N LYS A 168 7.44 3.28 -5.37
CA LYS A 168 6.57 2.67 -6.36
C LYS A 168 6.88 3.23 -7.74
N TYR A 169 6.95 2.36 -8.74
CA TYR A 169 7.39 2.70 -10.09
C TYR A 169 6.70 3.94 -10.66
N HIS A 170 5.37 4.06 -10.55
CA HIS A 170 4.63 5.19 -11.11
C HIS A 170 4.86 6.54 -10.39
N GLY A 171 5.76 6.62 -9.40
CA GLY A 171 6.26 7.87 -8.84
C GLY A 171 6.85 8.81 -9.91
N PHE A 172 7.38 8.27 -11.02
CA PHE A 172 7.91 9.07 -12.13
C PHE A 172 6.85 9.98 -12.77
N ILE A 173 5.56 9.61 -12.68
CA ILE A 173 4.46 10.41 -13.26
C ILE A 173 4.41 11.80 -12.60
N LEU A 174 4.78 11.93 -11.32
CA LEU A 174 4.90 13.24 -10.68
C LEU A 174 6.00 14.11 -11.32
N GLY A 175 7.11 13.50 -11.73
CA GLY A 175 8.17 14.19 -12.46
C GLY A 175 7.68 14.72 -13.80
N LEU A 176 6.98 13.87 -14.56
CA LEU A 176 6.33 14.27 -15.82
C LEU A 176 5.30 15.38 -15.59
N SER A 177 4.54 15.31 -14.50
CA SER A 177 3.60 16.36 -14.09
C SER A 177 4.27 17.71 -13.83
N VAL A 178 5.40 17.72 -13.12
CA VAL A 178 6.18 18.95 -12.88
C VAL A 178 6.72 19.53 -14.19
N VAL A 179 7.21 18.68 -15.09
CA VAL A 179 7.66 19.11 -16.43
C VAL A 179 6.50 19.68 -17.24
N GLY A 180 5.35 18.99 -17.27
CA GLY A 180 4.12 19.43 -17.96
C GLY A 180 3.62 20.78 -17.46
N PHE A 181 3.67 21.03 -16.14
CA PHE A 181 3.38 22.35 -15.58
C PHE A 181 4.35 23.42 -16.11
N CYS A 182 5.64 23.15 -16.10
CA CYS A 182 6.65 24.10 -16.59
C CYS A 182 6.46 24.41 -18.08
N LEU A 183 6.13 23.42 -18.91
CA LEU A 183 5.86 23.60 -20.33
C LEU A 183 4.62 24.48 -20.58
N THR A 184 3.58 24.31 -19.77
CA THR A 184 2.31 25.06 -19.88
C THR A 184 2.32 26.41 -19.16
N SER A 185 3.44 26.81 -18.54
CA SER A 185 3.61 28.11 -17.91
C SER A 185 4.82 28.85 -18.48
N VAL A 186 4.59 29.88 -19.30
CA VAL A 186 5.66 30.68 -19.94
C VAL A 186 6.71 31.14 -18.93
N ARG A 187 6.27 31.57 -17.74
CA ARG A 187 7.14 31.98 -16.64
C ARG A 187 8.07 30.86 -16.16
N HIS A 188 7.58 29.63 -16.07
CA HIS A 188 8.29 28.50 -15.48
C HIS A 188 9.07 27.65 -16.49
N ARG A 189 8.89 27.84 -17.80
CA ARG A 189 9.69 27.15 -18.85
C ARG A 189 11.19 27.26 -18.63
N ARG A 190 11.67 28.38 -18.10
CA ARG A 190 13.08 28.61 -17.74
C ARG A 190 13.63 27.60 -16.72
N ALA A 191 12.77 26.94 -15.93
CA ALA A 191 13.17 25.86 -15.04
C ALA A 191 13.80 24.71 -15.84
N LEU A 192 13.19 24.33 -16.96
CA LEU A 192 13.62 23.19 -17.77
C LEU A 192 14.99 23.42 -18.44
N LEU A 193 15.34 24.69 -18.70
CA LEU A 193 16.61 25.08 -19.31
C LEU A 193 17.67 25.45 -18.25
N SER A 194 17.34 25.37 -16.96
CA SER A 194 18.24 25.72 -15.87
C SER A 194 19.34 24.66 -15.70
N PRO A 195 20.59 25.06 -15.40
CA PRO A 195 21.63 24.12 -14.97
C PRO A 195 21.18 23.27 -13.76
N TRP A 196 20.36 23.84 -12.87
CA TRP A 196 19.81 23.12 -11.72
C TRP A 196 18.93 21.93 -12.12
N THR A 197 18.28 21.97 -13.29
CA THR A 197 17.50 20.83 -13.81
C THR A 197 18.42 19.72 -14.31
N GLY A 198 19.55 20.05 -14.93
CA GLY A 198 20.58 19.06 -15.28
C GLY A 198 21.10 18.33 -14.03
N VAL A 199 21.42 19.08 -12.98
CA VAL A 199 21.83 18.51 -11.68
C VAL A 199 20.69 17.70 -11.03
N ALA A 200 19.44 18.17 -11.14
CA ALA A 200 18.28 17.44 -10.62
C ALA A 200 18.09 16.08 -11.31
N LEU A 201 18.26 16.01 -12.63
CA LEU A 201 18.21 14.76 -13.39
C LEU A 201 19.34 13.82 -12.97
N LEU A 202 20.57 14.33 -12.83
CA LEU A 202 21.69 13.53 -12.33
C LEU A 202 21.37 12.95 -10.95
N VAL A 203 20.92 13.77 -10.00
CA VAL A 203 20.58 13.30 -8.64
C VAL A 203 19.40 12.32 -8.66
N PHE A 204 18.40 12.55 -9.51
CA PHE A 204 17.29 11.60 -9.70
C PHE A 204 17.80 10.22 -10.11
N PHE A 205 18.64 10.12 -11.15
CA PHE A 205 19.18 8.84 -11.60
C PHE A 205 20.14 8.20 -10.59
N LEU A 206 20.95 9.00 -9.90
CA LEU A 206 21.79 8.50 -8.80
C LEU A 206 20.95 7.90 -7.67
N THR A 207 19.78 8.49 -7.38
CA THR A 207 18.86 7.97 -6.36
C THR A 207 18.27 6.62 -6.78
N LEU A 208 18.09 6.37 -8.08
CA LEU A 208 17.56 5.09 -8.60
C LEU A 208 18.60 3.96 -8.65
N LEU A 209 19.86 4.22 -8.31
CA LEU A 209 20.92 3.21 -8.40
C LEU A 209 20.62 1.91 -7.65
N PRO A 210 20.05 1.90 -6.42
CA PRO A 210 19.65 0.66 -5.74
C PRO A 210 18.73 -0.23 -6.59
N LEU A 211 17.68 0.37 -7.17
CA LEU A 211 16.71 -0.32 -8.00
C LEU A 211 17.33 -0.88 -9.30
N ILE A 212 18.15 -0.06 -9.95
CA ILE A 212 18.81 -0.43 -11.21
C ILE A 212 19.84 -1.54 -10.97
N TYR A 213 20.67 -1.37 -9.95
CA TYR A 213 21.70 -2.34 -9.57
C TYR A 213 21.07 -3.71 -9.27
N TRP A 214 20.02 -3.73 -8.44
CA TRP A 214 19.32 -4.96 -8.11
C TRP A 214 18.77 -5.67 -9.34
N ASN A 215 18.12 -4.94 -10.25
CA ASN A 215 17.58 -5.54 -11.47
C ASN A 215 18.67 -6.06 -12.40
N ILE A 216 19.84 -5.41 -12.49
CA ILE A 216 20.98 -5.93 -13.27
C ILE A 216 21.43 -7.29 -12.72
N GLN A 217 21.49 -7.44 -11.39
CA GLN A 217 21.89 -8.70 -10.75
C GLN A 217 20.86 -9.82 -10.94
N HIS A 218 19.58 -9.46 -11.10
CA HIS A 218 18.47 -10.41 -11.19
C HIS A 218 17.81 -10.43 -12.57
N ASN A 219 18.58 -10.25 -13.65
CA ASN A 219 18.11 -10.37 -15.04
C ASN A 219 16.84 -9.55 -15.38
N TRP A 220 16.69 -8.37 -14.77
CA TRP A 220 15.55 -7.46 -14.94
C TRP A 220 14.19 -8.06 -14.56
N LEU A 221 14.18 -9.07 -13.69
CA LEU A 221 12.98 -9.83 -13.29
C LEU A 221 11.81 -8.93 -12.85
N SER A 222 12.06 -7.90 -12.04
CA SER A 222 10.99 -6.99 -11.58
C SER A 222 10.42 -6.16 -12.72
N PHE A 223 11.26 -5.61 -13.60
CA PHE A 223 10.76 -4.88 -14.77
C PHE A 223 10.02 -5.79 -15.74
N GLY A 224 10.48 -7.03 -15.95
CA GLY A 224 9.77 -8.04 -16.72
C GLY A 224 8.37 -8.29 -16.18
N PHE A 225 8.24 -8.50 -14.86
CA PHE A 225 6.95 -8.66 -14.19
C PHE A 225 5.99 -7.50 -14.49
N HIS A 226 6.44 -6.25 -14.38
CA HIS A 226 5.58 -5.07 -14.61
C HIS A 226 5.32 -4.74 -16.08
N LEU A 227 6.15 -5.20 -17.02
CA LEU A 227 6.04 -4.86 -18.45
C LEU A 227 5.38 -5.95 -19.31
N SER A 228 5.65 -7.24 -19.06
CA SER A 228 5.11 -8.36 -19.84
C SER A 228 4.10 -9.18 -19.05
N THR A 229 4.50 -9.72 -17.89
CA THR A 229 3.74 -10.78 -17.23
C THR A 229 2.47 -10.29 -16.56
N ARG A 230 2.45 -9.03 -16.08
CA ARG A 230 1.25 -8.42 -15.48
C ARG A 230 0.12 -8.19 -16.49
N PHE A 231 0.41 -8.17 -17.79
CA PHE A 231 -0.56 -7.91 -18.86
C PHE A 231 -0.74 -9.09 -19.83
N ASP A 232 0.04 -10.18 -19.71
CA ASP A 232 0.04 -11.32 -20.64
C ASP A 232 -1.21 -12.21 -20.57
N ASN A 233 -1.94 -12.21 -19.45
CA ASN A 233 -3.19 -12.96 -19.34
C ASN A 233 -4.33 -12.42 -20.25
N ASP A 234 -4.10 -11.31 -20.96
CA ASP A 234 -5.11 -10.66 -21.79
C ASP A 234 -4.56 -10.20 -23.15
N THR A 235 -3.80 -11.06 -23.83
CA THR A 235 -3.36 -10.86 -25.24
C THR A 235 -4.53 -10.85 -26.25
N SER A 236 -5.78 -10.80 -25.78
CA SER A 236 -7.02 -10.82 -26.54
C SER A 236 -7.37 -9.48 -27.23
N ARG A 237 -6.41 -8.85 -27.93
CA ARG A 237 -6.49 -7.49 -28.51
C ARG A 237 -6.73 -6.44 -27.41
N LEU A 238 -5.84 -5.45 -27.32
CA LEU A 238 -6.02 -4.23 -26.51
C LEU A 238 -7.29 -3.48 -26.96
N GLN A 239 -8.47 -3.93 -26.51
CA GLN A 239 -9.76 -3.32 -26.80
C GLN A 239 -10.11 -2.38 -25.66
N PHE A 240 -10.27 -1.11 -25.99
CA PHE A 240 -10.72 -0.14 -25.01
C PHE A 240 -12.21 -0.31 -24.72
N ASN A 241 -12.54 -0.65 -23.48
CA ASN A 241 -13.90 -0.77 -22.99
C ASN A 241 -14.27 0.41 -22.09
N VAL A 242 -15.17 1.27 -22.58
CA VAL A 242 -15.66 2.44 -21.85
C VAL A 242 -16.39 2.05 -20.56
N LEU A 243 -17.13 0.93 -20.55
CA LEU A 243 -17.83 0.48 -19.34
C LEU A 243 -16.85 0.05 -18.25
N ASN A 244 -15.73 -0.59 -18.61
CA ASN A 244 -14.66 -0.93 -17.67
C ASN A 244 -14.02 0.33 -17.08
N MET A 245 -13.71 1.32 -17.93
CA MET A 245 -13.20 2.63 -17.49
C MET A 245 -14.17 3.32 -16.51
N VAL A 246 -15.48 3.34 -16.84
CA VAL A 246 -16.52 3.90 -15.96
C VAL A 246 -16.62 3.09 -14.66
N GLY A 247 -16.50 1.77 -14.72
CA GLY A 247 -16.46 0.89 -13.56
C GLY A 247 -15.30 1.23 -12.62
N VAL A 248 -14.08 1.35 -13.15
CA VAL A 248 -12.90 1.79 -12.39
C VAL A 248 -13.11 3.15 -11.75
N TRP A 249 -13.70 4.10 -12.48
CA TRP A 249 -14.04 5.41 -11.94
C TRP A 249 -15.05 5.33 -10.79
N LEU A 250 -16.15 4.57 -10.95
CA LEU A 250 -17.19 4.40 -9.93
C LEU A 250 -16.67 3.67 -8.68
N VAL A 251 -15.83 2.65 -8.86
CA VAL A 251 -15.12 2.00 -7.76
C VAL A 251 -14.21 3.02 -7.07
N GLY A 252 -13.45 3.82 -7.81
CA GLY A 252 -12.67 4.93 -7.26
C GLY A 252 -13.51 5.90 -6.42
N ILE A 253 -14.72 6.25 -6.88
CA ILE A 253 -15.67 7.09 -6.12
C ILE A 253 -16.11 6.40 -4.82
N ALA A 254 -16.41 5.10 -4.86
CA ALA A 254 -16.80 4.33 -3.68
C ALA A 254 -15.66 4.31 -2.63
N TYR A 255 -14.43 4.04 -3.06
CA TYR A 255 -13.24 4.03 -2.19
C TYR A 255 -12.88 5.43 -1.66
N LEU A 256 -13.10 6.48 -2.45
CA LEU A 256 -12.95 7.87 -1.98
C LEU A 256 -14.01 8.28 -0.95
N PHE A 257 -15.08 7.48 -0.81
CA PHE A 257 -16.39 7.82 -0.28
C PHE A 257 -17.20 8.73 -1.22
N PRO A 258 -18.43 8.35 -1.63
CA PRO A 258 -19.19 9.11 -2.64
C PRO A 258 -19.37 10.59 -2.31
N SER A 259 -19.52 10.94 -1.03
CA SER A 259 -19.69 12.33 -0.60
C SER A 259 -18.46 13.19 -0.88
N LEU A 260 -17.26 12.59 -0.99
CA LEU A 260 -15.99 13.27 -1.31
C LEU A 260 -15.59 13.06 -2.77
N GLY A 261 -15.76 11.84 -3.28
CA GLY A 261 -15.34 11.45 -4.64
C GLY A 261 -16.03 12.25 -5.74
N PHE A 262 -17.37 12.37 -5.69
CA PHE A 262 -18.10 13.11 -6.72
C PHE A 262 -17.72 14.60 -6.74
N PRO A 263 -17.72 15.34 -5.60
CA PRO A 263 -17.25 16.72 -5.59
C PRO A 263 -15.80 16.89 -6.04
N LEU A 264 -14.90 15.96 -5.68
CA LEU A 264 -13.49 16.02 -6.06
C LEU A 264 -13.32 15.98 -7.58
N TRP A 265 -13.93 15.01 -8.26
CA TRP A 265 -13.89 14.91 -9.72
C TRP A 265 -14.60 16.07 -10.40
N TRP A 266 -15.75 16.48 -9.89
CA TRP A 266 -16.49 17.63 -10.42
C TRP A 266 -15.66 18.93 -10.38
N VAL A 267 -15.09 19.25 -9.22
CA VAL A 267 -14.26 20.46 -9.04
C VAL A 267 -12.99 20.37 -9.88
N SER A 268 -12.37 19.20 -9.99
CA SER A 268 -11.17 18.99 -10.82
C SER A 268 -11.48 19.19 -12.30
N GLY A 269 -12.58 18.62 -12.81
CA GLY A 269 -13.04 18.80 -14.19
C GLY A 269 -13.41 20.26 -14.51
N ARG A 270 -14.15 20.92 -13.60
CA ARG A 270 -14.45 22.35 -13.73
C ARG A 270 -13.18 23.20 -13.74
N SER A 271 -12.22 22.90 -12.87
CA SER A 271 -10.94 23.61 -12.81
C SER A 271 -10.12 23.41 -14.08
N LEU A 272 -10.15 22.20 -14.66
CA LEU A 272 -9.51 21.91 -15.94
C LEU A 272 -10.12 22.75 -17.07
N TRP A 273 -11.45 22.77 -17.18
CA TRP A 273 -12.17 23.58 -18.16
C TRP A 273 -11.86 25.08 -18.02
N GLN A 274 -11.73 25.55 -16.79
CA GLN A 274 -11.44 26.95 -16.49
C GLN A 274 -9.95 27.29 -16.61
N SER A 275 -9.04 26.32 -16.57
CA SER A 275 -7.58 26.48 -16.50
C SER A 275 -6.96 27.42 -17.56
N PRO A 276 -7.44 27.49 -18.83
CA PRO A 276 -6.92 28.45 -19.80
C PRO A 276 -7.12 29.91 -19.34
N LYS A 277 -8.22 30.18 -18.64
CA LYS A 277 -8.57 31.48 -18.01
C LYS A 277 -8.29 31.50 -16.50
N GLY A 278 -7.91 30.37 -15.92
CA GLY A 278 -7.80 30.11 -14.50
C GLY A 278 -6.46 30.52 -13.91
N GLY A 279 -6.38 30.52 -12.59
CA GLY A 279 -5.16 30.92 -11.86
C GLY A 279 -4.04 29.90 -12.01
N LEU A 280 -2.80 30.36 -12.09
CA LEU A 280 -1.59 29.53 -12.24
C LEU A 280 -1.46 28.44 -11.16
N ARG A 281 -1.94 28.72 -9.94
CA ARG A 281 -2.00 27.78 -8.80
C ARG A 281 -2.92 26.59 -9.09
N GLN A 282 -4.08 26.81 -9.70
CA GLN A 282 -5.01 25.73 -10.07
C GLN A 282 -4.39 24.84 -11.14
N ARG A 283 -3.78 25.44 -12.17
CA ARG A 283 -3.06 24.71 -13.23
C ARG A 283 -1.95 23.83 -12.66
N PHE A 284 -1.20 24.32 -11.68
CA PHE A 284 -0.18 23.54 -11.00
C PHE A 284 -0.77 22.31 -10.30
N VAL A 285 -1.81 22.48 -9.49
CA VAL A 285 -2.45 21.35 -8.80
C VAL A 285 -3.06 20.34 -9.77
N LEU A 286 -3.66 20.81 -10.88
CA LEU A 286 -4.16 19.94 -11.94
C LEU A 286 -3.05 19.08 -12.55
N TRP A 287 -1.87 19.66 -12.79
CA TRP A 287 -0.71 18.88 -13.26
C TRP A 287 -0.22 17.88 -12.23
N LEU A 288 -0.15 18.25 -10.95
CA LEU A 288 0.21 17.29 -9.91
C LEU A 288 -0.79 16.13 -9.82
N GLY A 289 -2.06 16.37 -10.09
CA GLY A 289 -3.14 15.41 -9.82
C GLY A 289 -3.64 14.60 -11.01
N LEU A 290 -4.03 15.29 -12.10
CA LEU A 290 -4.77 14.69 -13.20
C LEU A 290 -4.00 13.65 -14.02
N PRO A 291 -2.70 13.81 -14.36
CA PRO A 291 -2.01 12.84 -15.20
C PRO A 291 -2.05 11.42 -14.64
N ILE A 292 -1.85 11.25 -13.33
CA ILE A 292 -1.95 9.94 -12.67
C ILE A 292 -3.41 9.53 -12.41
N ALA A 293 -4.25 10.44 -11.90
CA ALA A 293 -5.63 10.10 -11.55
C ALA A 293 -6.47 9.74 -12.80
N ALA A 294 -6.42 10.57 -13.84
CA ALA A 294 -7.10 10.32 -15.10
C ALA A 294 -6.38 9.25 -15.92
N GLY A 295 -5.04 9.22 -15.92
CA GLY A 295 -4.26 8.22 -16.66
C GLY A 295 -4.60 6.79 -16.25
N PHE A 296 -4.59 6.48 -14.95
CA PHE A 296 -4.98 5.15 -14.48
C PHE A 296 -6.47 4.88 -14.63
N THR A 297 -7.34 5.89 -14.48
CA THR A 297 -8.78 5.70 -14.76
C THR A 297 -9.01 5.31 -16.22
N LEU A 298 -8.35 5.99 -17.16
CA LEU A 298 -8.41 5.69 -18.60
C LEU A 298 -7.83 4.32 -18.91
N LEU A 299 -6.68 3.97 -18.30
CA LEU A 299 -6.07 2.65 -18.46
C LEU A 299 -6.99 1.52 -17.98
N GLY A 300 -7.91 1.81 -17.05
CA GLY A 300 -8.99 0.93 -16.63
C GLY A 300 -9.94 0.47 -17.73
N GLY A 301 -9.96 1.16 -18.87
CA GLY A 301 -10.66 0.70 -20.06
C GLY A 301 -9.97 -0.47 -20.77
N VAL A 302 -8.69 -0.70 -20.50
CA VAL A 302 -7.85 -1.71 -21.18
C VAL A 302 -7.48 -2.85 -20.24
N THR A 303 -7.27 -2.58 -18.96
CA THR A 303 -6.78 -3.56 -17.99
C THR A 303 -7.34 -3.30 -16.60
N HIS A 304 -7.19 -4.27 -15.70
CA HIS A 304 -7.60 -4.11 -14.31
C HIS A 304 -6.73 -3.08 -13.57
N ILE A 305 -7.36 -2.16 -12.86
CA ILE A 305 -6.70 -1.07 -12.12
C ILE A 305 -7.12 -1.10 -10.66
N TYR A 306 -6.12 -1.20 -9.77
CA TYR A 306 -6.38 -1.10 -8.34
C TYR A 306 -6.68 0.36 -7.94
N PRO A 307 -7.65 0.60 -7.03
CA PRO A 307 -8.02 1.96 -6.59
C PRO A 307 -6.86 2.79 -6.01
N ALA A 308 -5.83 2.13 -5.47
CA ALA A 308 -4.63 2.79 -4.95
C ALA A 308 -3.80 3.50 -6.03
N TRP A 309 -3.84 3.05 -7.29
CA TRP A 309 -2.99 3.59 -8.36
C TRP A 309 -3.30 5.05 -8.74
N PRO A 310 -4.57 5.47 -8.93
CA PRO A 310 -4.91 6.88 -9.12
C PRO A 310 -4.81 7.73 -7.84
N ALA A 311 -4.69 7.11 -6.66
CA ALA A 311 -4.81 7.78 -5.36
C ALA A 311 -3.84 8.96 -5.14
N PRO A 312 -2.55 8.92 -5.52
CA PRO A 312 -1.64 10.07 -5.31
C PRO A 312 -2.06 11.32 -6.11
N GLY A 313 -2.71 11.11 -7.24
CA GLY A 313 -3.29 12.19 -8.02
C GLY A 313 -4.50 12.80 -7.33
N LEU A 314 -5.42 11.94 -6.88
CA LEU A 314 -6.61 12.34 -6.13
C LEU A 314 -6.25 13.06 -4.83
N TRP A 315 -5.18 12.63 -4.16
CA TRP A 315 -4.58 13.30 -3.01
C TRP A 315 -4.19 14.74 -3.33
N SER A 316 -3.50 14.96 -4.44
CA SER A 316 -3.12 16.30 -4.90
C SER A 316 -4.34 17.15 -5.29
N LEU A 317 -5.33 16.55 -5.95
CA LEU A 317 -6.58 17.22 -6.36
C LEU A 317 -7.44 17.65 -5.17
N SER A 318 -7.25 17.06 -3.99
CA SER A 318 -7.99 17.46 -2.78
C SER A 318 -7.79 18.94 -2.43
N LEU A 319 -6.67 19.55 -2.83
CA LEU A 319 -6.40 20.98 -2.71
C LEU A 319 -7.41 21.83 -3.49
N LEU A 320 -7.83 21.38 -4.68
CA LEU A 320 -8.81 22.09 -5.49
C LEU A 320 -10.20 22.00 -4.86
N LEU A 321 -10.58 20.83 -4.35
CA LEU A 321 -11.84 20.65 -3.63
C LEU A 321 -11.88 21.57 -2.39
N ALA A 322 -10.81 21.56 -1.58
CA ALA A 322 -10.67 22.45 -0.44
C ALA A 322 -10.71 23.94 -0.82
N SER A 323 -10.09 24.31 -1.95
CA SER A 323 -10.13 25.68 -2.47
C SER A 323 -11.54 26.08 -2.94
N ALA A 324 -12.30 25.17 -3.54
CA ALA A 324 -13.67 25.45 -3.98
C ALA A 324 -14.65 25.61 -2.80
N MET A 325 -14.38 24.92 -1.69
CA MET A 325 -15.17 25.02 -0.46
C MET A 325 -15.15 26.41 0.16
N THR A 326 -14.18 27.28 -0.14
CA THR A 326 -14.13 28.65 0.41
C THR A 326 -15.30 29.52 -0.06
N ALA A 327 -15.94 29.16 -1.18
CA ALA A 327 -17.16 29.80 -1.67
C ALA A 327 -18.42 29.28 -0.96
N TRP A 328 -18.33 28.26 -0.11
CA TRP A 328 -19.48 27.64 0.55
C TRP A 328 -19.69 28.21 1.95
N SER A 329 -20.93 28.18 2.44
CA SER A 329 -21.20 28.57 3.82
C SER A 329 -20.53 27.59 4.80
N LEU A 330 -20.00 28.11 5.92
CA LEU A 330 -19.40 27.28 6.97
C LEU A 330 -20.40 26.24 7.52
N ARG A 331 -21.70 26.57 7.54
CA ARG A 331 -22.78 25.65 7.97
C ARG A 331 -22.87 24.45 7.02
N THR A 332 -22.78 24.67 5.72
CA THR A 332 -22.79 23.62 4.70
C THR A 332 -21.56 22.73 4.84
N ILE A 333 -20.37 23.33 4.92
CA ILE A 333 -19.10 22.61 5.08
C ILE A 333 -19.13 21.74 6.34
N ARG A 334 -19.53 22.32 7.48
CA ARG A 334 -19.61 21.59 8.76
C ARG A 334 -20.57 20.41 8.67
N ARG A 335 -21.78 20.61 8.15
CA ARG A 335 -22.79 19.53 8.03
C ARG A 335 -22.27 18.39 7.14
N TRP A 336 -21.69 18.73 5.99
CA TRP A 336 -21.17 17.75 5.05
C TRP A 336 -19.98 16.97 5.61
N LEU A 337 -18.96 17.64 6.17
CA LEU A 337 -17.79 16.97 6.72
C LEU A 337 -18.12 16.17 7.98
N VAL A 338 -18.91 16.71 8.92
CA VAL A 338 -19.32 15.97 10.12
C VAL A 338 -20.23 14.79 9.76
N GLY A 339 -21.20 14.97 8.87
CA GLY A 339 -22.05 13.88 8.40
C GLY A 339 -21.24 12.78 7.73
N SER A 340 -20.29 13.15 6.85
CA SER A 340 -19.38 12.19 6.22
C SER A 340 -18.51 11.48 7.25
N ALA A 341 -17.98 12.20 8.25
CA ALA A 341 -17.17 11.62 9.32
C ALA A 341 -17.95 10.58 10.14
N LEU A 342 -19.19 10.89 10.52
CA LEU A 342 -20.03 9.99 11.31
C LEU A 342 -20.41 8.73 10.54
N VAL A 343 -20.86 8.88 9.28
CA VAL A 343 -21.19 7.74 8.43
C VAL A 343 -19.95 6.89 8.17
N MET A 344 -18.82 7.52 7.88
CA MET A 344 -17.55 6.82 7.68
C MET A 344 -17.14 6.02 8.90
N ALA A 345 -17.11 6.67 10.07
CA ALA A 345 -16.73 6.01 11.32
C ALA A 345 -17.66 4.85 11.63
N ALA A 346 -18.98 4.99 11.42
CA ALA A 346 -19.95 3.92 11.61
C ALA A 346 -19.68 2.73 10.68
N LEU A 347 -19.45 2.98 9.38
CA LEU A 347 -19.15 1.93 8.40
C LEU A 347 -17.84 1.20 8.72
N LEU A 348 -16.78 1.95 9.05
CA LEU A 348 -15.47 1.36 9.37
C LEU A 348 -15.49 0.58 10.69
N LEU A 349 -16.18 1.09 11.72
CA LEU A 349 -16.33 0.37 12.99
C LEU A 349 -17.20 -0.88 12.83
N PHE A 350 -18.24 -0.83 11.99
CA PHE A 350 -19.04 -2.00 11.67
C PHE A 350 -18.22 -3.07 10.93
N ALA A 351 -17.47 -2.66 9.90
CA ALA A 351 -16.60 -3.57 9.15
C ALA A 351 -15.51 -4.17 10.06
N LEU A 352 -14.84 -3.35 10.87
CA LEU A 352 -13.86 -3.82 11.84
C LEU A 352 -14.48 -4.77 12.87
N GLY A 353 -15.67 -4.45 13.38
CA GLY A 353 -16.43 -5.31 14.27
C GLY A 353 -16.71 -6.67 13.65
N HIS A 354 -17.08 -6.71 12.37
CA HIS A 354 -17.27 -7.97 11.65
C HIS A 354 -15.96 -8.76 11.50
N VAL A 355 -14.86 -8.13 11.09
CA VAL A 355 -13.56 -8.80 10.90
C VAL A 355 -13.00 -9.36 12.22
N VAL A 356 -13.18 -8.63 13.33
CA VAL A 356 -12.59 -8.99 14.63
C VAL A 356 -13.50 -9.93 15.43
N LEU A 357 -14.79 -9.65 15.47
CA LEU A 357 -15.74 -10.36 16.33
C LEU A 357 -16.61 -11.36 15.58
N GLY A 358 -16.59 -11.35 14.24
CA GLY A 358 -17.52 -12.15 13.43
C GLY A 358 -18.96 -11.69 13.63
N THR A 359 -19.23 -10.38 13.72
CA THR A 359 -20.56 -9.83 14.01
C THR A 359 -21.66 -10.44 13.14
N LEU A 360 -21.38 -10.68 11.85
CA LEU A 360 -22.32 -11.32 10.91
C LEU A 360 -22.11 -12.83 10.74
N GLN A 361 -21.11 -13.42 11.39
CA GLN A 361 -20.63 -14.78 11.12
C GLN A 361 -21.35 -15.82 11.98
N ARG A 362 -21.68 -16.97 11.41
CA ARG A 362 -22.19 -18.15 12.13
C ARG A 362 -21.03 -18.93 12.79
N PRO A 363 -21.27 -19.65 13.90
CA PRO A 363 -22.54 -19.77 14.63
C PRO A 363 -22.80 -18.68 15.68
N GLY A 364 -21.77 -17.98 16.16
CA GLY A 364 -21.85 -17.16 17.38
C GLY A 364 -21.89 -15.64 17.18
N GLY A 365 -21.96 -15.15 15.95
CA GLY A 365 -22.06 -13.72 15.66
C GLY A 365 -23.36 -13.12 16.22
N VAL A 366 -23.33 -11.82 16.50
CA VAL A 366 -24.51 -11.09 17.02
C VAL A 366 -25.69 -11.14 16.04
N LEU A 367 -25.41 -11.11 14.73
CA LEU A 367 -26.39 -11.23 13.65
C LEU A 367 -25.92 -12.31 12.65
N PRO A 368 -26.08 -13.60 12.99
CA PRO A 368 -25.38 -14.71 12.32
C PRO A 368 -25.98 -15.04 10.94
N LEU A 369 -25.59 -14.26 9.93
CA LEU A 369 -26.12 -14.30 8.56
C LEU A 369 -25.19 -15.01 7.57
N ILE A 370 -23.88 -14.98 7.79
CA ILE A 370 -22.84 -15.42 6.87
C ILE A 370 -22.12 -16.64 7.45
N ALA A 371 -21.93 -17.68 6.66
CA ALA A 371 -21.14 -18.84 7.08
C ALA A 371 -19.63 -18.56 6.87
N PRO A 372 -18.72 -19.07 7.72
CA PRO A 372 -17.28 -18.82 7.59
C PRO A 372 -16.71 -19.09 6.19
N GLU A 373 -17.22 -20.11 5.50
CA GLU A 373 -16.71 -20.60 4.21
C GLU A 373 -16.99 -19.61 3.05
N VAL A 374 -17.94 -18.69 3.24
CA VAL A 374 -18.31 -17.66 2.24
C VAL A 374 -18.06 -16.24 2.76
N ASP A 375 -17.48 -16.11 3.96
CA ASP A 375 -17.12 -14.83 4.56
C ASP A 375 -15.74 -14.41 4.04
N PRO A 376 -15.62 -13.41 3.15
CA PRO A 376 -14.33 -13.02 2.59
C PRO A 376 -13.33 -12.50 3.65
N THR A 377 -13.80 -12.16 4.85
CA THR A 377 -12.93 -11.70 5.94
C THR A 377 -12.18 -12.85 6.64
N THR A 378 -12.44 -14.11 6.31
CA THR A 378 -11.64 -15.26 6.79
C THR A 378 -10.28 -15.36 6.10
N THR A 379 -10.16 -14.79 4.89
CA THR A 379 -8.89 -14.71 4.16
C THR A 379 -7.81 -13.88 4.88
N MET A 380 -8.21 -13.05 5.85
CA MET A 380 -7.30 -12.31 6.71
C MET A 380 -7.00 -13.12 7.97
N ILE A 381 -5.78 -13.63 8.08
CA ILE A 381 -5.38 -14.58 9.12
C ILE A 381 -4.98 -13.83 10.40
N ASP A 382 -5.60 -14.16 11.53
CA ASP A 382 -5.18 -13.66 12.85
C ASP A 382 -3.84 -14.31 13.26
N VAL A 383 -2.75 -13.66 12.88
CA VAL A 383 -1.38 -14.10 13.21
C VAL A 383 -1.10 -14.17 14.72
N VAL A 384 -1.84 -13.45 15.56
CA VAL A 384 -1.67 -13.49 17.03
C VAL A 384 -2.36 -14.72 17.61
N GLN A 385 -3.52 -15.10 17.06
CA GLN A 385 -4.15 -16.39 17.37
C GLN A 385 -3.31 -17.55 16.82
N LEU A 386 -2.86 -17.48 15.57
CA LEU A 386 -2.01 -18.51 14.96
C LEU A 386 -0.73 -18.73 15.77
N ARG A 387 -0.03 -17.66 16.17
CA ARG A 387 1.14 -17.74 17.04
C ARG A 387 0.87 -18.54 18.32
N ARG A 388 -0.22 -18.25 19.03
CA ARG A 388 -0.57 -18.97 20.26
C ARG A 388 -0.83 -20.45 20.01
N LEU A 389 -1.45 -20.78 18.88
CA LEU A 389 -1.72 -22.18 18.50
C LEU A 389 -0.45 -22.94 18.12
N LEU A 390 0.50 -22.28 17.46
CA LEU A 390 1.78 -22.87 17.06
C LEU A 390 2.77 -22.99 18.22
N GLN A 391 2.67 -22.12 19.23
CA GLN A 391 3.52 -22.17 20.44
C GLN A 391 3.19 -23.30 21.42
N ASP A 392 2.05 -23.99 21.25
CA ASP A 392 1.53 -24.90 22.25
C ASP A 392 2.02 -26.35 22.08
N GLY A 393 2.61 -26.88 23.15
CA GLY A 393 3.04 -28.28 23.26
C GLY A 393 4.00 -28.72 22.15
N GLU A 394 3.73 -29.90 21.59
CA GLU A 394 4.57 -30.56 20.57
C GLU A 394 4.86 -29.70 19.32
N LEU A 395 3.94 -28.81 18.93
CA LEU A 395 4.18 -27.90 17.80
C LEU A 395 5.26 -26.86 18.13
N GLY A 396 5.25 -26.34 19.36
CA GLY A 396 6.22 -25.37 19.81
C GLY A 396 7.64 -25.95 19.78
N ASP A 397 7.79 -27.17 20.28
CA ASP A 397 9.06 -27.90 20.30
C ASP A 397 9.54 -28.24 18.87
N ALA A 398 8.64 -28.69 18.00
CA ALA A 398 8.97 -28.97 16.60
C ALA A 398 9.41 -27.71 15.84
N ILE A 399 8.70 -26.59 16.00
CA ILE A 399 9.07 -25.31 15.36
C ILE A 399 10.38 -24.74 15.93
N ALA A 400 10.65 -24.94 17.22
CA ALA A 400 11.88 -24.47 17.84
C ALA A 400 13.13 -25.26 17.41
N THR A 401 12.96 -26.50 16.92
CA THR A 401 14.05 -27.42 16.59
C THR A 401 14.21 -27.70 15.09
N THR A 402 13.23 -27.32 14.27
CA THR A 402 13.30 -27.48 12.81
C THR A 402 14.40 -26.60 12.19
N ASP A 403 15.05 -27.10 11.14
CA ASP A 403 16.07 -26.34 10.42
C ASP A 403 15.42 -25.30 9.49
N PHE A 404 14.27 -25.63 8.91
CA PHE A 404 13.49 -24.74 8.04
C PHE A 404 11.98 -25.06 8.08
N LEU A 405 11.18 -24.16 7.50
CA LEU A 405 9.75 -24.38 7.24
C LEU A 405 9.44 -24.11 5.77
N VAL A 406 8.44 -24.81 5.23
CA VAL A 406 7.97 -24.64 3.84
C VAL A 406 6.47 -24.42 3.80
N THR A 407 6.02 -23.51 2.94
CA THR A 407 4.62 -23.35 2.54
C THR A 407 4.43 -23.62 1.06
N ASN A 408 3.19 -23.84 0.63
CA ASN A 408 2.83 -23.98 -0.79
C ASN A 408 2.53 -22.64 -1.49
N GLU A 409 2.67 -21.51 -0.80
CA GLU A 409 2.41 -20.16 -1.33
C GLU A 409 3.33 -19.10 -0.74
N PHE A 410 3.73 -18.14 -1.57
CA PHE A 410 4.64 -17.03 -1.18
C PHE A 410 4.03 -16.05 -0.17
N TRP A 411 2.71 -15.92 -0.11
CA TRP A 411 2.04 -15.02 0.85
C TRP A 411 1.76 -15.74 2.17
N LEU A 412 1.58 -17.07 2.13
CA LEU A 412 1.34 -17.89 3.31
C LEU A 412 2.60 -17.97 4.18
N SER A 413 3.77 -18.04 3.55
CA SER A 413 5.07 -17.97 4.26
C SER A 413 5.17 -16.71 5.11
N GLY A 414 4.64 -15.58 4.63
CA GLY A 414 4.58 -14.33 5.39
C GLY A 414 3.77 -14.44 6.68
N TYR A 415 2.58 -15.05 6.63
CA TYR A 415 1.76 -15.25 7.83
C TYR A 415 2.41 -16.22 8.81
N VAL A 416 3.00 -17.30 8.30
CA VAL A 416 3.70 -18.30 9.10
C VAL A 416 4.90 -17.67 9.79
N ASP A 417 5.76 -16.96 9.05
CA ASP A 417 6.94 -16.28 9.60
C ASP A 417 6.55 -15.25 10.66
N MET A 418 5.54 -14.40 10.39
CA MET A 418 5.00 -13.48 11.39
C MET A 418 4.56 -14.21 12.66
N ALA A 419 3.93 -15.38 12.55
CA ALA A 419 3.45 -16.14 13.69
C ALA A 419 4.60 -16.74 14.50
N ILE A 420 5.58 -17.38 13.84
CA ILE A 420 6.65 -18.16 14.48
C ILE A 420 7.89 -17.34 14.87
N SER A 421 8.07 -16.12 14.34
CA SER A 421 9.30 -15.33 14.55
C SER A 421 9.75 -15.18 16.02
N PRO A 422 8.86 -15.10 17.04
CA PRO A 422 9.30 -15.10 18.45
C PRO A 422 9.85 -16.44 18.96
N MET A 423 9.68 -17.53 18.22
CA MET A 423 9.97 -18.92 18.62
C MET A 423 11.25 -19.44 17.98
N THR A 424 11.50 -19.07 16.72
CA THR A 424 12.61 -19.57 15.93
C THR A 424 13.07 -18.52 14.92
N SER A 425 14.33 -18.62 14.50
CA SER A 425 14.89 -17.90 13.36
C SER A 425 15.01 -18.77 12.11
N ALA A 426 14.43 -19.98 12.14
CA ALA A 426 14.39 -20.87 10.99
C ALA A 426 13.68 -20.19 9.80
N PRO A 427 14.23 -20.25 8.59
CA PRO A 427 13.64 -19.59 7.45
C PRO A 427 12.35 -20.27 7.01
N VAL A 428 11.41 -19.45 6.54
CA VAL A 428 10.16 -19.91 5.94
C VAL A 428 10.24 -19.75 4.43
N MET A 429 10.43 -20.86 3.73
CA MET A 429 10.46 -20.92 2.27
C MET A 429 9.06 -21.15 1.70
N ALA A 430 8.84 -20.75 0.45
CA ALA A 430 7.63 -21.10 -0.29
C ALA A 430 8.02 -21.97 -1.48
N PHE A 431 7.52 -23.21 -1.55
CA PHE A 431 7.71 -24.10 -2.70
C PHE A 431 6.49 -23.96 -3.60
N THR A 432 6.52 -22.97 -4.49
CA THR A 432 5.41 -22.62 -5.38
C THR A 432 5.91 -22.23 -6.77
N GLN A 433 5.01 -22.25 -7.73
CA GLN A 433 5.26 -21.81 -9.10
C GLN A 433 5.14 -20.28 -9.28
N ASP A 434 4.69 -19.54 -8.27
CA ASP A 434 4.85 -18.07 -8.17
C ASP A 434 5.73 -17.73 -6.94
N PRO A 435 7.04 -18.04 -6.95
CA PRO A 435 7.88 -17.92 -5.76
C PRO A 435 8.22 -16.46 -5.41
N ARG A 436 8.16 -15.56 -6.39
CA ARG A 436 8.55 -14.14 -6.26
C ARG A 436 9.91 -14.02 -5.58
N GLY A 437 9.99 -13.25 -4.51
CA GLY A 437 11.20 -13.10 -3.69
C GLY A 437 11.79 -14.42 -3.16
N HIS A 438 11.01 -15.48 -2.96
CA HIS A 438 11.55 -16.76 -2.46
C HIS A 438 12.54 -17.42 -3.42
N ALA A 439 12.41 -17.20 -4.73
CA ALA A 439 13.38 -17.68 -5.72
C ALA A 439 14.75 -16.97 -5.63
N ILE A 440 14.80 -15.85 -4.89
CA ILE A 440 15.99 -15.01 -4.74
C ILE A 440 16.59 -15.19 -3.34
N TRP A 441 15.76 -15.21 -2.31
CA TRP A 441 16.22 -15.25 -0.92
C TRP A 441 16.73 -16.63 -0.50
N PHE A 442 16.28 -17.69 -1.18
CA PHE A 442 16.55 -19.06 -0.78
C PHE A 442 17.02 -19.90 -1.96
N THR A 443 18.05 -20.71 -1.71
CA THR A 443 18.46 -21.79 -2.61
C THR A 443 18.05 -23.11 -1.95
N PRO A 444 17.00 -23.81 -2.43
CA PRO A 444 16.51 -25.04 -1.77
C PRO A 444 17.58 -26.12 -1.59
N ALA A 445 18.63 -26.13 -2.42
CA ALA A 445 19.75 -27.05 -2.30
C ALA A 445 20.57 -26.87 -1.01
N ASP A 446 20.59 -25.68 -0.42
CA ASP A 446 21.32 -25.39 0.82
C ASP A 446 20.72 -26.12 2.03
N TRP A 447 19.48 -26.61 1.91
CA TRP A 447 18.71 -27.29 2.96
C TRP A 447 18.60 -28.80 2.73
N ALA A 448 19.26 -29.34 1.70
CA ALA A 448 19.25 -30.76 1.41
C ALA A 448 19.86 -31.56 2.57
N GLY A 449 19.17 -32.60 3.03
CA GLY A 449 19.58 -33.42 4.18
C GLY A 449 19.32 -32.79 5.55
N THR A 450 18.72 -31.60 5.62
CA THR A 450 18.24 -31.00 6.88
C THR A 450 16.75 -31.25 7.07
N SER A 451 16.26 -31.22 8.32
CA SER A 451 14.88 -31.55 8.64
C SER A 451 13.96 -30.33 8.69
N GLY A 452 12.76 -30.47 8.15
CA GLY A 452 11.82 -29.36 8.00
C GLY A 452 10.40 -29.65 8.48
N LEU A 453 9.61 -28.58 8.56
CA LEU A 453 8.14 -28.63 8.66
C LEU A 453 7.49 -28.08 7.40
N PHE A 454 6.35 -28.63 7.02
CA PHE A 454 5.52 -28.11 5.93
C PHE A 454 4.17 -27.63 6.44
N LEU A 455 3.80 -26.41 6.10
CA LEU A 455 2.57 -25.76 6.53
C LEU A 455 1.70 -25.37 5.34
N THR A 456 0.43 -25.74 5.40
CA THR A 456 -0.59 -25.35 4.42
C THR A 456 -1.92 -25.09 5.11
N ILE A 457 -2.91 -24.63 4.35
CA ILE A 457 -4.24 -24.27 4.82
C ILE A 457 -5.33 -25.11 4.15
N ALA A 458 -6.55 -25.07 4.70
CA ALA A 458 -7.66 -25.90 4.24
C ALA A 458 -8.20 -25.55 2.84
N ASP A 459 -7.91 -24.35 2.35
CA ASP A 459 -8.23 -23.93 0.98
C ASP A 459 -7.57 -24.82 -0.08
N TYR A 460 -6.50 -25.52 0.27
CA TYR A 460 -5.81 -26.46 -0.61
C TYR A 460 -6.24 -27.90 -0.37
N ASP A 461 -6.37 -28.67 -1.45
CA ASP A 461 -6.60 -30.12 -1.35
C ASP A 461 -5.36 -30.79 -0.76
N GLN A 462 -5.48 -31.29 0.47
CA GLN A 462 -4.39 -31.93 1.19
C GLN A 462 -3.86 -33.19 0.48
N SER A 463 -4.69 -33.89 -0.30
CA SER A 463 -4.24 -35.02 -1.10
C SER A 463 -3.36 -34.57 -2.26
N GLN A 464 -3.69 -33.45 -2.91
CA GLN A 464 -2.90 -32.86 -3.97
C GLN A 464 -1.59 -32.26 -3.44
N ILE A 465 -1.63 -31.57 -2.29
CA ILE A 465 -0.44 -31.09 -1.59
C ILE A 465 0.52 -32.25 -1.35
N ARG A 466 0.05 -33.33 -0.71
CA ARG A 466 0.88 -34.51 -0.45
C ARG A 466 1.43 -35.12 -1.74
N ALA A 467 0.60 -35.31 -2.76
CA ALA A 467 1.04 -35.86 -4.04
C ALA A 467 2.14 -35.01 -4.70
N THR A 468 2.05 -33.68 -4.56
CA THR A 468 3.00 -32.73 -5.14
C THR A 468 4.33 -32.71 -4.38
N TYR A 469 4.29 -32.71 -3.04
CA TYR A 469 5.47 -32.44 -2.23
C TYR A 469 6.16 -33.67 -1.64
N VAL A 470 5.48 -34.81 -1.47
CA VAL A 470 6.08 -36.08 -1.00
C VAL A 470 7.38 -36.44 -1.72
N PRO A 471 7.53 -36.27 -3.05
CA PRO A 471 8.79 -36.58 -3.74
C PRO A 471 10.00 -35.80 -3.23
N TYR A 472 9.82 -34.61 -2.65
CA TYR A 472 10.91 -33.74 -2.19
C TYR A 472 11.44 -34.11 -0.81
N PHE A 473 10.70 -34.87 -0.02
CA PHE A 473 10.94 -35.03 1.41
C PHE A 473 11.11 -36.49 1.83
N GLU A 474 11.66 -36.71 3.02
CA GLU A 474 11.85 -38.04 3.58
C GLU A 474 10.53 -38.73 3.89
N LYS A 475 9.64 -37.96 4.50
CA LYS A 475 8.29 -38.34 4.94
C LYS A 475 7.35 -37.16 4.74
N PHE A 476 6.07 -37.37 5.03
CA PHE A 476 5.06 -36.30 4.98
C PHE A 476 3.91 -36.67 5.90
N ASP A 477 4.21 -36.66 7.20
CA ASP A 477 3.33 -37.13 8.25
C ASP A 477 2.63 -35.95 8.90
N LEU A 478 1.31 -36.02 9.02
CA LEU A 478 0.55 -34.95 9.67
C LEU A 478 0.88 -34.95 11.17
N LEU A 479 1.60 -33.92 11.60
CA LEU A 479 1.96 -33.73 13.01
C LEU A 479 0.73 -33.26 13.79
N LYS A 480 0.12 -32.15 13.34
CA LYS A 480 -1.08 -31.59 13.96
C LYS A 480 -1.83 -30.68 12.99
N SER A 481 -3.13 -30.54 13.20
CA SER A 481 -3.92 -29.45 12.60
C SER A 481 -4.36 -28.47 13.69
N VAL A 482 -4.27 -27.18 13.41
CA VAL A 482 -4.75 -26.11 14.30
C VAL A 482 -5.72 -25.21 13.56
N ALA A 483 -6.73 -24.71 14.24
CA ALA A 483 -7.77 -23.89 13.63
C ALA A 483 -7.85 -22.52 14.30
N THR A 484 -7.73 -21.46 13.50
CA THR A 484 -8.09 -20.12 13.95
C THR A 484 -9.61 -20.02 14.04
N GLN A 485 -10.10 -19.26 15.03
CA GLN A 485 -11.52 -19.19 15.36
C GLN A 485 -11.98 -17.76 15.55
N ARG A 486 -13.20 -17.49 15.07
CA ARG A 486 -13.92 -16.22 15.25
C ARG A 486 -15.41 -16.53 15.40
N ALA A 487 -16.09 -15.85 16.32
CA ALA A 487 -17.50 -16.08 16.61
C ALA A 487 -17.87 -17.56 16.86
N GLY A 488 -16.97 -18.33 17.49
CA GLY A 488 -17.17 -19.76 17.78
C GLY A 488 -17.13 -20.68 16.54
N GLY A 489 -16.84 -20.14 15.35
CA GLY A 489 -16.62 -20.90 14.13
C GLY A 489 -15.13 -20.91 13.76
N THR A 490 -14.72 -21.93 13.01
CA THR A 490 -13.38 -21.98 12.40
C THR A 490 -13.33 -20.99 11.24
N THR A 491 -12.30 -20.14 11.22
CA THR A 491 -12.04 -19.22 10.10
C THR A 491 -11.05 -19.80 9.10
N GLU A 492 -10.03 -20.52 9.59
CA GLU A 492 -9.01 -21.16 8.78
C GLU A 492 -8.44 -22.34 9.56
N THR A 493 -8.05 -23.41 8.86
CA THR A 493 -7.37 -24.57 9.44
C THR A 493 -6.01 -24.74 8.81
N PHE A 494 -4.98 -24.74 9.66
CA PHE A 494 -3.60 -25.00 9.28
C PHE A 494 -3.29 -26.48 9.49
N TYR A 495 -2.66 -27.08 8.49
CA TYR A 495 -2.10 -28.43 8.55
C TYR A 495 -0.58 -28.33 8.63
N ILE A 496 0.00 -28.89 9.70
CA ILE A 496 1.43 -28.92 9.92
C ILE A 496 1.91 -30.36 9.76
N TYR A 497 2.78 -30.56 8.78
CA TYR A 497 3.38 -31.84 8.48
C TYR A 497 4.85 -31.84 8.92
N ASP A 498 5.26 -32.93 9.58
CA ASP A 498 6.67 -33.26 9.72
C ASP A 498 7.11 -33.94 8.43
N VAL A 499 8.07 -33.31 7.74
CA VAL A 499 8.55 -33.78 6.44
C VAL A 499 9.91 -34.49 6.52
N GLY A 500 10.53 -34.52 7.71
CA GLY A 500 11.89 -35.04 7.86
C GLY A 500 12.87 -34.32 6.94
N GLU A 501 13.86 -35.05 6.41
CA GLU A 501 14.90 -34.46 5.57
C GLU A 501 14.40 -34.02 4.18
N LEU A 502 14.90 -32.89 3.67
CA LEU A 502 14.77 -32.53 2.25
C LEU A 502 15.67 -33.44 1.40
N ARG A 503 15.06 -34.36 0.63
CA ARG A 503 15.78 -35.33 -0.22
C ARG A 503 16.26 -34.75 -1.53
N GLN A 504 15.44 -33.89 -2.14
CA GLN A 504 15.77 -33.24 -3.40
C GLN A 504 15.38 -31.76 -3.33
N PRO A 505 16.19 -30.86 -3.90
CA PRO A 505 15.86 -29.44 -3.95
C PRO A 505 14.58 -29.20 -4.75
N TYR A 506 13.80 -28.19 -4.35
CA TYR A 506 12.70 -27.68 -5.16
C TYR A 506 13.25 -26.77 -6.28
N GLU A 507 12.79 -26.96 -7.51
CA GLU A 507 13.19 -26.13 -8.65
C GLU A 507 12.19 -24.99 -8.85
N TYR A 508 12.66 -23.75 -8.71
CA TYR A 508 11.88 -22.57 -9.02
C TYR A 508 11.80 -22.35 -10.54
N PRO A 509 10.70 -21.76 -11.04
CA PRO A 509 10.48 -21.53 -12.47
C PRO A 509 11.40 -20.48 -13.12
N TYR A 510 12.23 -19.76 -12.37
CA TYR A 510 13.18 -18.76 -12.86
C TYR A 510 14.34 -18.51 -11.90
#